data_AF-A0A7Y8X4M8-F1
#
_entry.id   AF-A0A7Y8X4M8-F1
#
_cell.length_a   1.000
_cell.length_b   1.000
_cell.length_c   1.000
_cell.angle_alpha   90.00
_cell.angle_beta   90.00
_cell.angle_gamma   90.00
#
_symmetry.space_group_name_H-M   'P 1'
#
loop_
_entity.id
_entity.type
_entity.pdbx_description
1 polymer ?
#
loop_
_entity_poly.entity_id
_entity_poly.type
_entity_poly.pdbx_seq_one_letter_code
_entity_poly.pdbx_strand_id
1 'polypeptide(L)'
;MSNPGRDWEDGTPERLYVITGGRSGAVTPAPLDLVTLIIAKSGPRPGMQPEHTAIMRLCQSPLSVAEVSAYLGLPVSVVTVLLGDLITEGHVLS
;
A
#
# COMPACT_ATOMS: atom_id res chain seq x y z
N MET A 1 24.50 -41.52 10.51
CA MET A 1 24.20 -41.21 9.10
C MET A 1 23.51 -39.86 9.08
N SER A 2 24.25 -38.80 8.73
CA SER A 2 23.74 -37.42 8.67
C SER A 2 22.83 -37.28 7.45
N ASN A 3 21.60 -36.79 7.64
CA ASN A 3 20.74 -36.41 6.52
C ASN A 3 21.08 -34.96 6.12
N PRO A 4 21.38 -34.66 4.84
CA PRO A 4 21.82 -33.34 4.42
C PRO A 4 20.66 -32.33 4.45
N GLY A 5 21.02 -31.05 4.55
CA GLY A 5 20.12 -29.92 4.72
C GLY A 5 19.00 -29.86 3.69
N ARG A 6 17.82 -29.46 4.15
CA ARG A 6 16.74 -28.99 3.28
C ARG A 6 17.19 -27.66 2.70
N ASP A 7 17.58 -27.68 1.43
CA ASP A 7 17.77 -26.49 0.62
C ASP A 7 16.43 -25.77 0.49
N TRP A 8 16.37 -24.54 1.00
CA TRP A 8 15.26 -23.62 0.83
C TRP A 8 15.32 -22.97 -0.55
N GLU A 9 15.29 -23.78 -1.61
CA GLU A 9 15.30 -23.27 -2.99
C GLU A 9 14.02 -22.46 -3.27
N ASP A 10 14.13 -21.14 -3.08
CA ASP A 10 14.21 -20.18 -4.17
C ASP A 10 13.46 -20.61 -5.45
N GLY A 11 12.20 -20.17 -5.58
CA GLY A 11 11.46 -20.43 -6.80
C GLY A 11 10.15 -19.68 -6.99
N THR A 12 9.75 -18.81 -6.05
CA THR A 12 8.66 -17.87 -6.34
C THR A 12 9.29 -16.50 -6.48
N PRO A 13 9.33 -15.88 -7.66
CA PRO A 13 9.72 -14.49 -7.74
C PRO A 13 8.79 -13.72 -6.80
N GLU A 14 9.36 -13.07 -5.79
CA GLU A 14 8.62 -12.09 -5.01
C GLU A 14 7.93 -11.17 -6.01
N ARG A 15 6.61 -10.96 -5.83
CA ARG A 15 5.81 -10.21 -6.81
C ARG A 15 6.47 -8.85 -7.03
N LEU A 16 6.95 -8.65 -8.26
CA LEU A 16 7.57 -7.39 -8.64
C LEU A 16 6.45 -6.38 -8.86
N TYR A 17 6.49 -5.28 -8.12
CA TYR A 17 5.56 -4.17 -8.28
C TYR A 17 6.30 -2.99 -8.91
N VAL A 18 5.77 -2.52 -10.05
CA VAL A 18 6.26 -1.32 -10.72
C VAL A 18 5.16 -0.27 -10.65
N ILE A 19 5.38 0.77 -9.85
CA ILE A 19 4.45 1.91 -9.76
C ILE A 19 4.83 2.88 -10.89
N THR A 20 4.06 2.86 -11.99
CA THR A 20 4.23 3.77 -13.15
C THR A 20 3.37 5.03 -12.99
N GLY A 21 3.50 5.74 -11.87
CA GLY A 21 2.97 7.10 -11.73
C GLY A 21 4.11 8.07 -12.00
N GLY A 22 4.03 8.90 -13.04
CA GLY A 22 5.07 9.88 -13.39
C GLY A 22 5.32 10.86 -12.24
N ARG A 23 6.31 10.56 -11.40
CA ARG A 23 6.67 11.34 -10.20
C ARG A 23 7.46 12.58 -10.59
N SER A 24 6.76 13.67 -10.93
CA SER A 24 7.33 15.02 -10.90
C SER A 24 7.09 15.62 -9.52
N GLY A 25 7.96 15.29 -8.55
CA GLY A 25 7.93 15.88 -7.22
C GLY A 25 8.26 14.86 -6.14
N ALA A 26 9.46 14.95 -5.59
CA ALA A 26 9.82 14.23 -4.37
C ALA A 26 8.98 14.78 -3.21
N VAL A 27 7.77 14.25 -3.04
CA VAL A 27 7.05 14.36 -1.77
C VAL A 27 7.67 13.30 -0.87
N THR A 28 8.48 13.74 0.09
CA THR A 28 8.80 12.90 1.24
C THR A 28 7.46 12.52 1.87
N PRO A 29 7.00 11.26 1.77
CA PRO A 29 5.75 10.88 2.40
C PRO A 29 5.88 11.22 3.88
N ALA A 30 4.85 11.79 4.49
CA ALA A 30 4.79 11.82 5.95
C ALA A 30 5.10 10.39 6.45
N PRO A 31 5.95 10.21 7.47
CA PRO A 31 6.31 8.87 7.91
C PRO A 31 5.06 8.18 8.45
N LEU A 32 4.44 7.35 7.62
CA LEU A 32 3.33 6.49 7.99
C LEU A 32 3.92 5.24 8.64
N ASP A 33 3.61 5.06 9.92
CA ASP A 33 3.93 3.82 10.64
C ASP A 33 2.81 2.79 10.42
N LEU A 34 3.10 1.52 10.67
CA LEU A 34 2.17 0.40 10.50
C LEU A 34 0.86 0.59 11.27
N VAL A 35 0.92 1.26 12.41
CA VAL A 35 -0.24 1.51 13.29
C VAL A 35 -0.97 2.81 12.99
N THR A 36 -0.48 3.63 12.04
CA THR A 36 -1.15 4.87 11.63
C THR A 36 -2.51 4.55 11.02
N LEU A 37 -3.58 5.18 11.51
CA LEU A 37 -4.94 4.95 11.04
C LEU A 37 -5.26 5.84 9.85
N ILE A 38 -5.77 5.24 8.78
CA ILE A 38 -6.17 5.92 7.57
C ILE A 38 -7.69 5.99 7.49
N ILE A 39 -8.20 7.18 7.17
CA ILE A 39 -9.62 7.43 6.93
C ILE A 39 -9.80 8.13 5.59
N ALA A 40 -10.70 7.62 4.75
CA ALA A 40 -11.12 8.28 3.52
C ALA A 40 -12.05 9.45 3.85
N LYS A 41 -11.77 10.64 3.29
CA LYS A 41 -12.62 11.83 3.49
C LYS A 41 -13.92 11.77 2.70
N SER A 42 -13.97 10.95 1.66
CA SER A 42 -15.11 10.82 0.76
C SER A 42 -15.09 9.46 0.06
N GLY A 43 -16.08 9.17 -0.78
CA GLY A 43 -16.09 7.97 -1.62
C GLY A 43 -15.09 8.05 -2.78
N PRO A 44 -14.83 6.91 -3.45
CA PRO A 44 -14.01 6.87 -4.66
C PRO A 44 -14.60 7.72 -5.78
N ARG A 45 -13.74 8.35 -6.59
CA ARG A 45 -14.12 9.18 -7.74
C ARG A 45 -13.93 8.42 -9.06
N PRO A 46 -14.75 8.69 -10.10
CA PRO A 46 -14.50 8.14 -11.43
C PRO A 46 -13.12 8.54 -11.96
N GLY A 47 -12.42 7.61 -12.60
CA GLY A 47 -11.09 7.85 -13.18
C GLY A 47 -9.91 7.67 -12.23
N MET A 48 -10.14 7.34 -10.96
CA MET A 48 -9.07 6.93 -10.04
C MET A 48 -8.44 5.60 -10.47
N GLN A 49 -7.16 5.42 -10.14
CA GLN A 49 -6.49 4.12 -10.29
C GLN A 49 -7.22 3.03 -9.49
N PRO A 50 -7.20 1.77 -9.94
CA PRO A 50 -7.89 0.67 -9.25
C PRO A 50 -7.48 0.53 -7.77
N GLU A 51 -6.20 0.68 -7.47
CA GLU A 51 -5.62 0.58 -6.14
C GLU A 51 -6.10 1.73 -5.24
N HIS A 52 -6.10 2.96 -5.76
CA HIS A 52 -6.65 4.12 -5.07
C HIS A 52 -8.15 3.96 -4.79
N THR A 53 -8.90 3.45 -5.76
CA THR A 53 -10.33 3.15 -5.60
C THR A 53 -10.56 2.11 -4.52
N ALA A 54 -9.72 1.07 -4.45
CA ALA A 54 -9.79 0.03 -3.43
C ALA A 54 -9.50 0.59 -2.03
N ILE A 55 -8.44 1.38 -1.88
CA ILE A 55 -8.10 2.06 -0.62
C ILE A 55 -9.25 2.94 -0.15
N MET A 56 -9.83 3.76 -1.05
CA MET A 56 -10.95 4.64 -0.71
C MET A 56 -12.18 3.85 -0.23
N ARG A 57 -12.43 2.64 -0.77
CA ARG A 57 -13.52 1.78 -0.31
C ARG A 57 -13.24 1.13 1.05
N LEU A 58 -12.01 0.69 1.29
CA LEU A 58 -11.61 0.06 2.55
C LEU A 58 -11.62 1.06 3.71
N CYS A 59 -11.07 2.26 3.50
CA CYS A 59 -10.89 3.25 4.55
C CYS A 59 -12.13 4.13 4.80
N GLN A 60 -13.34 3.70 4.41
CA GLN A 60 -14.58 4.40 4.82
C GLN A 60 -14.77 4.36 6.35
N SER A 61 -14.16 3.37 7.01
CA SER A 61 -13.88 3.34 8.44
C SER A 61 -12.37 3.38 8.68
N PRO A 62 -11.90 3.86 9.85
CA PRO A 62 -10.47 3.88 10.15
C PRO A 62 -9.82 2.49 10.05
N LEU A 63 -8.74 2.38 9.29
CA LEU A 63 -7.91 1.17 9.19
C LEU A 63 -6.44 1.52 9.28
N SER A 64 -5.66 0.72 9.99
CA SER A 64 -4.20 0.90 10.05
C SER A 64 -3.52 0.60 8.71
N VAL A 65 -2.33 1.17 8.48
CA VAL A 65 -1.52 0.89 7.28
C VAL A 65 -1.28 -0.62 7.11
N ALA A 66 -1.04 -1.33 8.21
CA ALA A 66 -0.88 -2.78 8.21
C ALA A 66 -2.15 -3.53 7.73
N GLU A 67 -3.33 -3.09 8.19
CA GLU A 67 -4.60 -3.68 7.76
C GLU A 67 -4.89 -3.39 6.29
N VAL A 68 -4.65 -2.16 5.82
CA VAL A 68 -4.82 -1.81 4.40
C VAL A 68 -3.93 -2.69 3.52
N SER A 69 -2.67 -2.87 3.91
CA SER A 69 -1.71 -3.79 3.28
C SER A 69 -2.25 -5.23 3.23
N ALA A 70 -2.73 -5.74 4.36
CA ALA A 70 -3.29 -7.08 4.45
C ALA A 70 -4.53 -7.28 3.55
N TYR A 71 -5.45 -6.32 3.53
CA TYR A 71 -6.66 -6.38 2.69
C TYR A 71 -6.36 -6.31 1.19
N LEU A 72 -5.37 -5.50 0.79
CA LEU A 72 -4.99 -5.38 -0.61
C LEU A 72 -4.06 -6.51 -1.08
N GLY A 73 -3.44 -7.24 -0.15
CA GLY A 73 -2.42 -8.24 -0.47
C GLY A 73 -1.16 -7.64 -1.11
N LEU A 74 -0.91 -6.35 -0.86
CA LEU A 74 0.22 -5.59 -1.38
C LEU A 74 1.26 -5.40 -0.28
N PRO A 75 2.57 -5.32 -0.61
CA PRO A 75 3.59 -5.00 0.37
C PRO A 75 3.33 -3.64 1.04
N VAL A 76 3.67 -3.52 2.32
CA VAL A 76 3.52 -2.27 3.09
C VAL A 76 4.20 -1.10 2.37
N SER A 77 5.39 -1.30 1.81
CA SER A 77 6.11 -0.27 1.07
C SER A 77 5.32 0.28 -0.13
N VAL A 78 4.56 -0.57 -0.83
CA VAL A 78 3.69 -0.17 -1.94
C VAL A 78 2.49 0.61 -1.42
N VAL A 79 1.84 0.11 -0.37
CA VAL A 79 0.69 0.78 0.26
C VAL A 79 1.07 2.14 0.80
N THR A 80 2.22 2.30 1.46
CA THR A 80 2.71 3.59 1.96
C THR A 80 2.89 4.61 0.84
N VAL A 81 3.35 4.19 -0.36
CA VAL A 81 3.45 5.08 -1.53
C VAL A 81 2.05 5.52 -2.00
N LEU A 82 1.14 4.57 -2.20
CA LEU A 82 -0.24 4.87 -2.63
C LEU A 82 -0.98 5.78 -1.64
N LEU A 83 -0.79 5.54 -0.33
CA LEU A 83 -1.33 6.38 0.73
C LEU A 83 -0.71 7.78 0.71
N GLY A 84 0.59 7.90 0.47
CA GLY A 84 1.26 9.20 0.30
C GLY A 84 0.66 10.02 -0.85
N ASP A 85 0.36 9.38 -1.97
CA ASP A 85 -0.30 10.02 -3.12
C ASP A 85 -1.70 10.51 -2.73
N LEU A 86 -2.52 9.65 -2.09
CA LEU A 86 -3.87 10.00 -1.64
C LEU A 86 -3.90 11.09 -0.54
N ILE A 87 -2.89 11.14 0.34
CA ILE A 87 -2.74 12.19 1.35
C ILE A 87 -2.41 13.52 0.68
N THR A 88 -1.49 13.50 -0.30
CA THR A 88 -1.07 14.68 -1.07
C THR A 88 -2.24 15.27 -1.87
N GLU A 89 -3.06 14.41 -2.48
CA GLU A 89 -4.30 14.81 -3.18
C GLU A 89 -5.43 15.20 -2.20
N GLY A 90 -5.24 14.99 -0.89
CA GLY A 90 -6.18 15.35 0.14
C GLY A 90 -7.41 14.44 0.20
N HIS A 91 -7.35 13.23 -0.36
CA HIS A 91 -8.43 12.26 -0.38
C HIS A 91 -8.57 11.45 0.92
N VAL A 92 -7.47 11.22 1.63
CA VAL A 92 -7.44 10.51 2.90
C VAL A 92 -6.80 11.36 4.01
N LEU A 93 -6.98 10.93 5.25
CA LEU A 93 -6.32 11.45 6.46
C LEU A 93 -5.52 10.32 7.12
N SER A 94 -4.43 10.68 7.76
CA SER A 94 -3.54 9.82 8.56
C SER A 94 -3.49 10.27 10.00
#